data_AF-A0A9D5J4M1-F1
#
_entry.id   AF-A0A9D5J4M1-F1
#
_cell.length_a   1.000
_cell.length_b   1.000
_cell.length_c   1.000
_cell.angle_alpha   90.00
_cell.angle_beta   90.00
_cell.angle_gamma   90.00
#
_symmetry.space_group_name_H-M   'P 1'
#
loop_
_entity.id
_entity.type
_entity.pdbx_description
1 polymer ?
#
loop_
_entity_poly.entity_id
_entity_poly.type
_entity_poly.pdbx_seq_one_letter_code
_entity_poly.pdbx_strand_id
1 'polypeptide(L)'
;MRRLIYALLLPLSFAAAADNGTELERLSSAVNMLNQQQQAVYQHFQMVQEVRRGSVRPLYGMPAPSPPDGQIANYDAVVAAQSEAIQRREALSRQADALLAKYNEIEALKEPLQARIYELTLAPGPSDRLGGD
;
A
#
# COMPACT_ATOMS: atom_id res chain seq x y z
N MET A 1 -12.10 69.65 0.89
CA MET A 1 -12.10 69.44 -0.57
C MET A 1 -11.01 68.46 -0.93
N ARG A 2 -11.44 67.26 -1.32
CA ARG A 2 -10.68 66.02 -1.49
C ARG A 2 -10.08 66.00 -2.91
N ARG A 3 -8.76 66.14 -3.03
CA ARG A 3 -8.07 65.98 -4.33
C ARG A 3 -7.79 64.49 -4.56
N LEU A 4 -8.27 64.04 -5.70
CA LEU A 4 -8.24 62.70 -6.25
C LEU A 4 -6.91 62.41 -6.99
N ILE A 5 -6.70 61.11 -7.28
CA ILE A 5 -5.89 60.47 -8.35
C ILE A 5 -4.34 60.57 -8.21
N TYR A 6 -3.48 59.55 -8.39
CA TYR A 6 -3.47 58.38 -9.29
C TYR A 6 -2.63 57.20 -8.75
N ALA A 7 -3.11 56.01 -9.10
CA ALA A 7 -2.38 54.83 -9.56
C ALA A 7 -1.03 54.44 -8.91
N LEU A 8 -1.07 53.33 -8.18
CA LEU A 8 -0.12 52.25 -8.44
C LEU A 8 -0.90 50.94 -8.53
N LEU A 9 -1.30 50.60 -9.76
CA LEU A 9 -1.66 49.25 -10.16
C LEU A 9 -0.42 48.38 -9.90
N LEU A 10 -0.37 47.74 -8.73
CA LEU A 10 0.56 46.66 -8.50
C LEU A 10 0.03 45.47 -9.32
N PRO A 11 0.73 44.97 -10.35
CA PRO A 11 0.32 43.75 -11.00
C PRO A 11 0.51 42.63 -9.97
N LEU A 12 -0.60 42.08 -9.49
CA LEU A 12 -0.62 40.90 -8.63
C LEU A 12 -0.32 39.67 -9.50
N SER A 13 0.89 39.60 -10.06
CA SER A 13 1.35 38.48 -10.88
C SER A 13 2.09 37.47 -10.00
N PHE A 14 1.34 36.75 -9.16
CA PHE A 14 1.87 35.64 -8.33
C PHE A 14 1.10 34.32 -8.52
N ALA A 15 0.34 34.16 -9.60
CA ALA A 15 -0.53 32.98 -9.76
C ALA A 15 0.22 31.68 -10.15
N ALA A 16 1.43 31.74 -10.72
CA ALA A 16 2.09 30.55 -11.28
C ALA A 16 2.96 29.76 -10.27
N ALA A 17 3.53 30.41 -9.25
CA ALA A 17 4.38 29.74 -8.25
C ALA A 17 3.59 29.11 -7.10
N ALA A 18 2.40 29.66 -6.79
CA ALA A 18 1.51 29.10 -5.78
C ALA A 18 0.91 27.75 -6.21
N ASP A 19 0.63 27.60 -7.51
CA ASP A 19 0.01 26.39 -8.07
C ASP A 19 0.92 25.16 -7.90
N ASN A 20 2.20 25.28 -8.28
CA ASN A 20 3.21 24.22 -8.13
C ASN A 20 3.41 23.77 -6.67
N GLY A 21 3.43 24.72 -5.73
CA GLY A 21 3.55 24.40 -4.30
C GLY A 21 2.36 23.61 -3.77
N THR A 22 1.14 23.98 -4.19
CA THR A 22 -0.07 23.25 -3.80
C THR A 22 -0.19 21.88 -4.47
N GLU A 23 0.28 21.75 -5.71
CA GLU A 23 0.34 20.46 -6.41
C GLU A 23 1.34 19.51 -5.73
N LEU A 24 2.54 20.00 -5.39
CA LEU A 24 3.57 19.24 -4.71
C LEU A 24 3.11 18.70 -3.36
N GLU A 25 2.40 19.52 -2.56
CA GLU A 25 1.84 19.12 -1.28
C GLU A 25 0.80 18.01 -1.44
N ARG A 26 -0.11 18.15 -2.42
CA ARG A 26 -1.14 17.14 -2.71
C ARG A 26 -0.54 15.81 -3.14
N LEU A 27 0.45 15.84 -4.04
CA LEU A 27 1.14 14.63 -4.51
C LEU A 27 1.91 13.95 -3.37
N SER A 28 2.60 14.74 -2.54
CA SER A 28 3.32 14.21 -1.38
C SER A 28 2.38 13.55 -0.38
N SER A 29 1.21 14.16 -0.13
CA SER A 29 0.16 13.59 0.71
C SER A 29 -0.38 12.27 0.13
N ALA A 30 -0.63 12.22 -1.18
CA ALA A 30 -1.08 11.00 -1.86
C ALA A 30 -0.05 9.85 -1.75
N VAL A 31 1.24 10.14 -1.96
CA VAL A 31 2.33 9.16 -1.79
C VAL A 31 2.40 8.69 -0.33
N ASN A 32 2.27 9.58 0.65
CA ASN A 32 2.24 9.21 2.06
C ASN A 32 1.08 8.28 2.41
N MET A 33 -0.12 8.56 1.89
CA MET A 33 -1.27 7.68 2.05
C MET A 33 -1.01 6.30 1.43
N LEU A 34 -0.46 6.24 0.21
CA LEU A 34 -0.11 4.97 -0.44
C LEU A 34 0.95 4.19 0.35
N ASN A 35 1.95 4.86 0.92
CA ASN A 35 2.94 4.23 1.79
C ASN A 35 2.30 3.61 3.05
N GLN A 36 1.34 4.31 3.68
CA GLN A 36 0.60 3.77 4.82
C GLN A 36 -0.21 2.53 4.44
N GLN A 37 -0.89 2.56 3.29
CA GLN A 37 -1.62 1.41 2.78
C GLN A 37 -0.69 0.23 2.48
N GLN A 38 0.46 0.49 1.87
CA GLN A 38 1.46 -0.52 1.59
C GLN A 38 1.97 -1.19 2.87
N GLN A 39 2.25 -0.41 3.91
CA GLN A 39 2.68 -0.93 5.21
C GLN A 39 1.60 -1.82 5.83
N ALA A 40 0.32 -1.42 5.75
CA ALA A 40 -0.78 -2.23 6.24
C ALA A 40 -0.94 -3.55 5.46
N VAL A 41 -0.78 -3.51 4.12
CA VAL A 41 -0.80 -4.72 3.28
C VAL A 41 0.35 -5.66 3.65
N TYR A 42 1.55 -5.11 3.85
CA TYR A 42 2.72 -5.89 4.27
C TYR A 42 2.51 -6.56 5.64
N GLN A 43 1.99 -5.83 6.63
CA GLN A 43 1.66 -6.38 7.95
C GLN A 43 0.64 -7.51 7.85
N HIS A 44 -0.41 -7.33 7.04
CA HIS A 44 -1.43 -8.36 6.84
C HIS A 44 -0.84 -9.60 6.13
N PHE A 45 0.06 -9.40 5.17
CA PHE A 45 0.81 -10.50 4.55
C PHE A 45 1.63 -11.28 5.57
N GLN A 46 2.36 -10.60 6.47
CA GLN A 46 3.10 -11.27 7.54
C GLN A 46 2.17 -12.10 8.43
N MET A 47 1.03 -11.56 8.83
CA MET A 47 0.03 -12.29 9.62
C MET A 47 -0.45 -13.56 8.91
N VAL A 48 -0.78 -13.48 7.62
CA VAL A 48 -1.20 -14.65 6.83
C VAL A 48 -0.09 -15.70 6.76
N GLN A 49 1.17 -15.29 6.59
CA GLN A 49 2.29 -16.24 6.58
C GLN A 49 2.49 -16.93 7.92
N GLU A 50 2.34 -16.21 9.04
CA GLU A 50 2.42 -16.83 10.37
C GLU A 50 1.32 -17.87 10.59
N VAL A 51 0.08 -17.59 10.17
CA VAL A 51 -1.02 -18.56 10.21
C VAL A 51 -0.70 -19.78 9.33
N ARG A 52 -0.14 -19.56 8.14
CA ARG A 52 0.28 -20.66 7.24
C ARG A 52 1.36 -21.53 7.89
N ARG A 53 2.39 -20.94 8.51
CA ARG A 53 3.45 -21.66 9.22
C ARG A 53 2.87 -22.54 10.35
N GLY A 54 1.94 -22.01 11.14
CA GLY A 54 1.25 -22.77 12.18
C GLY A 54 0.33 -23.89 11.65
N SER A 55 -0.16 -23.72 10.42
CA SER A 55 -1.02 -24.70 9.73
C SER A 55 -0.24 -25.86 9.09
N VAL A 56 1.09 -25.78 9.01
CA VAL A 56 1.97 -26.89 8.60
C VAL A 56 2.25 -27.80 9.81
N ARG A 57 1.19 -28.37 10.41
CA ARG A 57 1.37 -29.62 11.16
C ARG A 57 1.25 -30.77 10.16
N PRO A 58 2.21 -31.71 10.09
CA PRO A 58 2.20 -32.76 9.09
C PRO A 58 1.06 -33.72 9.39
N LEU A 59 -0.06 -33.56 8.67
CA LEU A 59 -1.12 -34.57 8.56
C LEU A 59 -0.68 -35.75 7.67
N TYR A 60 0.46 -35.64 6.99
CA TYR A 60 1.05 -36.72 6.20
C TYR A 60 2.15 -37.40 7.03
N GLY A 61 1.93 -38.67 7.39
CA GLY A 61 2.92 -39.55 8.02
C GLY A 61 2.94 -39.56 9.55
N MET A 62 2.11 -38.77 10.21
CA MET A 62 1.93 -38.86 11.67
C MET A 62 0.74 -39.82 11.94
N PRO A 63 0.88 -40.83 12.82
CA PRO A 63 -0.26 -41.61 13.25
C PRO A 63 -1.31 -40.65 13.78
N ALA A 64 -2.56 -40.75 13.30
CA ALA A 64 -3.66 -40.08 13.97
C ALA A 64 -3.55 -40.40 15.47
N PRO A 65 -3.65 -39.41 16.38
CA PRO A 65 -3.54 -39.68 17.81
C PRO A 65 -4.55 -40.78 18.13
N SER A 66 -4.04 -41.96 18.49
CA SER A 66 -4.88 -43.06 18.93
C SER A 66 -5.72 -42.54 20.09
N PRO A 67 -7.06 -42.57 20.00
CA PRO A 67 -7.87 -42.15 21.12
C PRO A 67 -7.48 -42.98 22.35
N PRO A 68 -7.50 -42.37 23.55
CA PRO A 68 -6.93 -42.96 24.77
C PRO A 68 -7.52 -44.34 25.12
N ASP A 69 -8.70 -44.66 24.59
CA ASP A 69 -9.44 -45.89 24.87
C ASP A 69 -9.37 -46.96 23.75
N GLY A 70 -8.47 -46.83 22.78
CA GLY A 70 -8.31 -47.83 21.71
C GLY A 70 -9.46 -47.87 20.69
N GLN A 71 -10.30 -46.83 20.66
CA GLN A 71 -11.33 -46.67 19.63
C GLN A 71 -10.68 -46.44 18.25
N ILE A 72 -11.19 -47.09 17.22
CA ILE A 72 -10.76 -46.81 15.85
C ILE A 72 -11.32 -45.42 15.49
N ALA A 73 -10.45 -44.49 15.10
CA ALA A 73 -10.88 -43.17 14.63
C ALA A 73 -11.89 -43.34 13.49
N ASN A 74 -13.05 -42.68 13.58
CA ASN A 74 -14.05 -42.71 12.52
C ASN A 74 -13.42 -42.19 11.22
N TYR A 75 -13.35 -43.06 10.20
CA TYR A 75 -12.72 -42.77 8.92
C TYR A 75 -13.30 -41.51 8.26
N ASP A 76 -14.63 -41.34 8.30
CA ASP A 76 -15.30 -40.18 7.71
C ASP A 76 -14.89 -38.88 8.40
N ALA A 77 -14.71 -38.92 9.73
CA ALA A 77 -14.25 -37.77 10.50
C ALA A 77 -12.80 -37.39 10.15
N VAL A 78 -11.93 -38.37 9.91
CA VAL A 78 -10.54 -38.14 9.48
C VAL A 78 -10.49 -37.55 8.08
N VAL A 79 -11.27 -38.09 7.15
CA VAL A 79 -11.36 -37.58 5.77
C VAL A 79 -11.92 -36.16 5.74
N ALA A 80 -12.97 -35.87 6.53
CA ALA A 80 -13.53 -34.53 6.65
C ALA A 80 -12.48 -33.53 7.19
N ALA A 81 -11.78 -33.88 8.27
CA ALA A 81 -10.73 -33.02 8.84
C ALA A 81 -9.57 -32.77 7.86
N GLN A 82 -9.20 -33.78 7.06
CA GLN A 82 -8.18 -33.62 6.01
C GLN A 82 -8.64 -32.67 4.91
N SER A 83 -9.87 -32.83 4.43
CA SER A 83 -10.47 -31.95 3.42
C SER A 83 -10.51 -30.49 3.91
N GLU A 84 -10.96 -30.25 5.14
CA GLU A 84 -10.97 -28.91 5.76
C GLU A 84 -9.55 -28.33 5.89
N ALA A 85 -8.55 -29.15 6.22
CA ALA A 85 -7.16 -28.71 6.30
C ALA A 85 -6.62 -28.28 4.93
N ILE A 86 -6.96 -29.00 3.86
CA ILE A 86 -6.59 -28.65 2.48
C ILE A 86 -7.27 -27.33 2.08
N GLN A 87 -8.58 -27.22 2.27
CA GLN A 87 -9.35 -26.03 1.93
C GLN A 87 -8.83 -24.77 2.65
N ARG A 88 -8.50 -24.88 3.95
CA ARG A 88 -7.89 -23.77 4.70
C ARG A 88 -6.53 -23.37 4.14
N ARG A 89 -5.69 -24.33 3.79
CA ARG A 89 -4.36 -24.06 3.20
C ARG A 89 -4.48 -23.33 1.87
N GLU A 90 -5.40 -23.76 1.02
CA GLU A 90 -5.66 -23.10 -0.27
C GLU A 90 -6.20 -21.69 -0.08
N ALA A 91 -7.15 -21.48 0.85
CA ALA A 91 -7.70 -20.17 1.15
C ALA A 91 -6.61 -19.19 1.61
N LEU A 92 -5.71 -19.62 2.51
CA LEU A 92 -4.57 -18.83 2.96
C LEU A 92 -3.58 -18.54 1.83
N SER A 93 -3.40 -19.47 0.88
CA SER A 93 -2.56 -19.24 -0.30
C SER A 93 -3.14 -18.15 -1.18
N ARG A 94 -4.42 -18.26 -1.54
CA ARG A 94 -5.12 -17.24 -2.34
C ARG A 94 -5.09 -15.87 -1.68
N GLN A 95 -5.23 -15.83 -0.35
CA GLN A 95 -5.13 -14.59 0.41
C GLN A 95 -3.73 -13.97 0.32
N ALA A 96 -2.67 -14.76 0.47
CA ALA A 96 -1.30 -14.29 0.30
C ALA A 96 -1.04 -13.74 -1.10
N ASP A 97 -1.51 -14.43 -2.14
CA ASP A 97 -1.36 -14.00 -3.54
C ASP A 97 -2.09 -12.67 -3.80
N ALA A 98 -3.31 -12.51 -3.29
CA ALA A 98 -4.08 -11.27 -3.42
C ALA A 98 -3.39 -10.08 -2.73
N LEU A 99 -2.74 -10.31 -1.58
CA LEU A 99 -2.00 -9.27 -0.86
C LEU A 99 -0.73 -8.85 -1.61
N LEU A 100 -0.01 -9.81 -2.19
CA LEU A 100 1.14 -9.52 -3.02
C LEU A 100 0.74 -8.72 -4.27
N ALA A 101 -0.37 -9.09 -4.92
CA ALA A 101 -0.90 -8.34 -6.05
C ALA A 101 -1.24 -6.89 -5.65
N LYS A 102 -1.92 -6.70 -4.52
CA LYS A 102 -2.25 -5.37 -4.00
C LYS A 102 -1.02 -4.54 -3.63
N TYR A 103 0.01 -5.18 -3.08
CA TYR A 103 1.28 -4.50 -2.80
C TYR A 103 1.92 -3.96 -4.09
N ASN A 104 1.95 -4.78 -5.14
CA ASN A 104 2.51 -4.40 -6.45
C ASN A 104 1.67 -3.32 -7.14
N GLU A 105 0.34 -3.36 -7.00
CA GLU A 105 -0.55 -2.31 -7.48
C GLU A 105 -0.23 -0.96 -6.82
N ILE A 106 -0.03 -0.95 -5.50
CA ILE A 106 0.34 0.29 -4.78
C ILE A 106 1.69 0.83 -5.25
N GLU A 107 2.69 -0.03 -5.48
CA GLU A 107 3.97 0.39 -6.05
C GLU A 107 3.80 1.03 -7.43
N ALA A 108 3.03 0.40 -8.32
CA ALA A 108 2.75 0.94 -9.64
C ALA A 108 2.03 2.30 -9.60
N LEU A 109 1.14 2.51 -8.61
CA LEU A 109 0.45 3.80 -8.41
C LEU A 109 1.40 4.89 -7.88
N LYS A 110 2.45 4.52 -7.15
CA LYS A 110 3.42 5.48 -6.59
C LYS A 110 4.35 6.04 -7.66
N GLU A 111 4.78 5.23 -8.62
CA GLU A 111 5.76 5.63 -9.64
C GLU A 111 5.42 6.96 -10.36
N PRO A 112 4.22 7.14 -10.96
CA PRO A 112 3.91 8.38 -11.68
C PRO A 112 3.82 9.60 -10.74
N LEU A 113 3.39 9.41 -9.48
CA LEU A 113 3.31 10.48 -8.49
C LEU A 113 4.72 10.94 -8.09
N GLN A 114 5.63 9.98 -7.88
CA GLN A 114 7.01 10.27 -7.54
C GLN A 114 7.76 10.93 -8.70
N ALA A 115 7.52 10.47 -9.93
CA ALA A 115 8.05 11.12 -11.13
C ALA A 115 7.60 12.59 -11.22
N ARG A 116 6.31 12.85 -10.99
CA ARG A 116 5.77 14.21 -11.01
C ARG A 116 6.33 15.09 -9.89
N ILE A 117 6.48 14.55 -8.68
CA ILE A 117 7.15 15.24 -7.56
C ILE A 117 8.57 15.61 -7.97
N TYR A 118 9.33 14.67 -8.55
CA TYR A 118 10.70 14.92 -9.00
C TYR A 118 10.77 16.04 -10.04
N GLU A 119 9.90 16.02 -11.05
CA GLU A 119 9.78 17.09 -12.06
C GLU A 119 9.51 18.46 -11.43
N LEU A 120 8.55 18.54 -10.51
CA LEU A 120 8.19 19.78 -9.82
C LEU A 120 9.30 20.29 -8.91
N THR A 121 10.13 19.40 -8.35
CA THR A 121 11.30 19.79 -7.53
C THR A 121 12.51 20.25 -8.36
N LEU A 122 12.66 19.75 -9.59
CA LEU A 122 13.72 20.15 -10.51
C LEU A 122 13.39 21.42 -11.29
N ALA A 123 12.11 21.74 -11.45
CA ALA A 123 11.70 22.96 -12.11
C ALA A 123 12.24 24.17 -11.31
N PRO A 124 13.14 24.99 -11.86
CA PRO A 124 13.63 26.17 -11.16
C PRO A 124 12.43 27.04 -10.80
N GLY A 125 12.36 27.47 -9.54
CA GLY A 125 11.44 28.51 -9.15
C GLY A 125 11.63 29.72 -10.08
N PRO A 126 10.57 30.46 -10.43
CA PRO A 126 10.68 31.60 -11.35
C PRO A 126 11.70 32.67 -10.92
N SER A 127 12.19 32.63 -9.67
CA SER A 127 13.28 33.45 -9.14
C SER A 127 14.66 33.17 -9.74
N ASP A 128 14.92 31.96 -10.27
CA ASP A 128 16.25 31.61 -10.80
C ASP A 128 16.43 31.96 -12.29
N ARG A 129 15.36 32.45 -12.95
CA ARG A 129 15.38 32.79 -14.39
C ARG A 129 15.72 34.25 -14.69
N LEU A 130 16.00 35.07 -13.67
CA LEU A 130 16.30 36.50 -13.82
C LEU A 130 17.75 36.87 -13.48
N GLY A 131 18.64 35.88 -13.29
CA GLY A 131 20.08 36.10 -13.07
C GLY A 131 20.90 35.50 -14.20
N GLY A 132 20.86 36.11 -15.38
CA GLY A 132 21.65 35.65 -16.53
C GLY A 132 21.59 36.64 -17.70
N ASP A 133 22.62 37.48 -17.73
CA ASP A 133 23.10 38.40 -18.79
C ASP A 133 22.32 39.71 -19.07
#